data_AF-A0A026WG68-F1
#
_entry.id   AF-A0A026WG68-F1
#
_cell.length_a   1.000
_cell.length_b   1.000
_cell.length_c   1.000
_cell.angle_alpha   90.00
_cell.angle_beta   90.00
_cell.angle_gamma   90.00
#
_symmetry.space_group_name_H-M   'P 1'
#
loop_
_entity.id
_entity.type
_entity.pdbx_description
1 polymer ?
#
loop_
_entity_poly.entity_id
_entity_poly.type
_entity_poly.pdbx_seq_one_letter_code
_entity_poly.pdbx_strand_id
1 'polypeptide(L)'
;MTEILNIGGEPIFDDRIVKSETHTYNPFANMTFGHSDEIRILIQQQDLYTLPHESFLYIEGKLTLNGDLIGPRMVMGNNCVAFMFDEIRYELDGVEIDRNRNVGITSTLKNYTTLLPDRALILTNAGWDIAYQRVVEGDFNFCIPLNMLLGFSEDVTIFDDCIIHDRVVEYSPLTNVVRRVT
;
A
#
# COMPACT_ATOMS: atom_id res chain seq x y z
N MET A 1 33.09 -7.04 -21.31
CA MET A 1 32.00 -6.35 -20.61
C MET A 1 30.77 -6.52 -21.48
N THR A 2 29.91 -7.47 -21.14
CA THR A 2 28.73 -7.87 -21.93
C THR A 2 27.51 -7.73 -21.04
N GLU A 3 26.98 -6.51 -20.96
CA GLU A 3 25.71 -6.18 -20.31
C GLU A 3 24.55 -6.61 -21.22
N ILE A 4 24.50 -7.90 -21.55
CA ILE A 4 23.46 -8.50 -22.38
C ILE A 4 22.86 -9.65 -21.57
N LEU A 5 21.57 -9.52 -21.25
CA LEU A 5 20.80 -10.52 -20.52
C LEU A 5 20.85 -11.87 -21.24
N ASN A 6 21.54 -12.86 -20.65
CA ASN A 6 21.62 -14.20 -21.22
C ASN A 6 20.40 -15.05 -20.82
N ILE A 7 19.34 -14.94 -21.60
CA ILE A 7 18.07 -15.67 -21.41
C ILE A 7 18.26 -17.20 -21.47
N GLY A 8 19.34 -17.69 -22.10
CA GLY A 8 19.70 -19.11 -22.17
C GLY A 8 20.70 -19.58 -21.12
N GLY A 9 21.06 -18.73 -20.15
CA GLY A 9 21.91 -19.13 -19.01
C GLY A 9 21.15 -19.99 -18.00
N GLU A 10 21.88 -20.70 -17.14
CA GLU A 10 21.24 -21.35 -15.99
C GLU A 10 20.63 -20.28 -15.06
N PRO A 11 19.40 -20.49 -14.54
CA PRO A 11 18.77 -19.54 -13.62
C PRO A 11 19.57 -19.46 -12.33
N ILE A 12 19.98 -18.24 -11.97
CA ILE A 12 20.59 -17.95 -10.67
C ILE A 12 19.46 -17.70 -9.69
N PHE A 13 19.29 -18.59 -8.72
CA PHE A 13 18.38 -18.41 -7.60
C PHE A 13 19.11 -17.68 -6.47
N ASP A 14 18.45 -16.69 -5.86
CA ASP A 14 18.99 -15.92 -4.75
C ASP A 14 18.16 -16.13 -3.48
N ASP A 15 18.63 -17.02 -2.61
CA ASP A 15 17.94 -17.46 -1.39
C ASP A 15 18.13 -16.48 -0.20
N ARG A 16 18.51 -15.23 -0.47
CA ARG A 16 18.71 -14.18 0.57
C ARG A 16 17.42 -13.79 1.30
N ILE A 17 16.27 -13.92 0.65
CA ILE A 17 14.97 -13.54 1.22
C ILE A 17 14.43 -14.73 2.03
N VAL A 18 14.68 -14.73 3.35
CA VAL A 18 14.37 -15.87 4.23
C VAL A 18 12.96 -15.78 4.84
N LYS A 19 12.39 -14.58 4.98
CA LYS A 19 11.17 -14.34 5.78
C LYS A 19 10.35 -13.15 5.26
N SER A 20 9.18 -12.95 5.86
CA SER A 20 8.23 -11.87 5.54
C SER A 20 7.19 -11.68 6.66
N GLU A 21 7.32 -10.63 7.49
CA GLU A 21 6.43 -10.33 8.65
C GLU A 21 5.76 -8.94 8.62
N THR A 22 4.49 -8.83 9.02
CA THR A 22 3.72 -7.58 8.90
C THR A 22 3.77 -6.68 10.11
N HIS A 23 4.22 -5.44 9.87
CA HIS A 23 4.40 -4.39 10.87
C HIS A 23 3.36 -3.28 10.68
N THR A 24 2.86 -2.75 11.79
CA THR A 24 1.88 -1.65 11.84
C THR A 24 2.57 -0.35 12.24
N TYR A 25 2.42 0.67 11.39
CA TYR A 25 2.93 2.02 11.64
C TYR A 25 1.76 2.98 11.79
N ASN A 26 1.77 3.76 12.86
CA ASN A 26 0.74 4.77 13.13
C ASN A 26 1.21 6.15 12.66
N PRO A 27 0.29 7.08 12.34
CA PRO A 27 0.65 8.45 12.01
C PRO A 27 1.50 9.15 13.09
N PHE A 28 2.44 9.97 12.64
CA PHE A 28 3.29 10.78 13.49
C PHE A 28 2.50 11.93 14.11
N ALA A 29 2.20 11.79 15.41
CA ALA A 29 1.76 12.86 16.30
C ALA A 29 0.53 13.68 15.84
N ASN A 30 -0.64 13.04 15.75
CA ASN A 30 -1.94 13.63 16.11
C ASN A 30 -3.00 12.51 16.25
N MET A 31 -3.80 12.53 17.33
CA MET A 31 -4.90 11.56 17.53
C MET A 31 -6.21 12.02 16.88
N THR A 32 -6.22 13.19 16.26
CA THR A 32 -7.38 13.84 15.65
C THR A 32 -6.93 14.55 14.38
N PHE A 33 -7.57 14.22 13.25
CA PHE A 33 -7.36 14.90 11.97
C PHE A 33 -8.59 15.76 11.65
N GLY A 34 -8.35 17.03 11.31
CA GLY A 34 -9.33 17.95 10.75
C GLY A 34 -9.44 17.84 9.23
N HIS A 35 -10.14 18.80 8.62
CA HIS A 35 -10.24 18.89 7.17
C HIS A 35 -8.93 19.41 6.57
N SER A 36 -8.43 18.72 5.54
CA SER A 36 -7.17 19.05 4.85
C SER A 36 -5.90 18.95 5.71
N ASP A 37 -5.96 18.24 6.84
CA ASP A 37 -4.78 17.91 7.62
C ASP A 37 -3.89 16.87 6.91
N GLU A 38 -2.58 17.01 7.05
CA GLU A 38 -1.60 16.10 6.47
C GLU A 38 -1.34 14.90 7.40
N ILE A 39 -1.59 13.69 6.91
CA ILE A 39 -1.30 12.44 7.64
C ILE A 39 0.10 11.95 7.23
N ARG A 40 1.09 12.08 8.13
CA ARG A 40 2.45 11.56 7.91
C ARG A 40 2.65 10.26 8.67
N ILE A 41 3.04 9.19 7.97
CA ILE A 41 3.46 7.93 8.59
C ILE A 41 4.97 7.82 8.42
N LEU A 42 5.72 7.90 9.53
CA LEU A 42 7.18 7.82 9.51
C LEU A 42 7.64 6.41 9.86
N ILE A 43 8.55 5.87 9.06
CA ILE A 43 9.14 4.54 9.24
C ILE A 43 10.65 4.75 9.34
N GLN A 44 11.21 4.50 10.53
CA GLN A 44 12.56 4.93 10.92
C GLN A 44 13.43 3.74 11.39
N GLN A 45 13.28 2.57 10.77
CA GLN A 45 14.01 1.36 11.12
C GLN A 45 15.11 1.10 10.08
N GLN A 46 16.37 1.16 10.53
CA GLN A 46 17.55 1.13 9.67
C GLN A 46 17.84 -0.25 9.06
N ASP A 47 17.33 -1.33 9.68
CA ASP A 47 17.59 -2.72 9.29
C ASP A 47 16.39 -3.35 8.54
N LEU A 48 15.49 -2.53 8.00
CA LEU A 48 14.15 -2.94 7.56
C LEU A 48 13.98 -2.78 6.03
N TYR A 49 13.83 -3.90 5.33
CA TYR A 49 13.38 -3.93 3.93
C TYR A 49 11.90 -4.27 3.84
N THR A 50 11.22 -3.60 2.93
CA THR A 50 9.77 -3.41 3.01
C THR A 50 9.15 -3.28 1.62
N LEU A 51 7.88 -3.69 1.44
CA LEU A 51 7.35 -4.08 0.13
C LEU A 51 6.08 -3.29 -0.30
N PRO A 52 6.21 -2.13 -0.97
CA PRO A 52 5.11 -1.27 -1.43
C PRO A 52 3.94 -2.00 -2.12
N HIS A 53 4.25 -3.07 -2.86
CA HIS A 53 3.28 -3.85 -3.62
C HIS A 53 2.34 -4.70 -2.75
N GLU A 54 2.80 -5.20 -1.60
CA GLU A 54 1.96 -5.94 -0.63
C GLU A 54 1.44 -5.04 0.50
N SER A 55 1.92 -3.80 0.58
CA SER A 55 1.45 -2.77 1.52
C SER A 55 -0.01 -2.38 1.34
N PHE A 56 -0.61 -1.94 2.44
CA PHE A 56 -1.92 -1.28 2.45
C PHE A 56 -1.96 -0.11 3.44
N LEU A 57 -2.99 0.72 3.35
CA LEU A 57 -3.45 1.60 4.41
C LEU A 57 -4.63 0.91 5.11
N TYR A 58 -4.53 0.70 6.41
CA TYR A 58 -5.67 0.34 7.24
C TYR A 58 -6.33 1.61 7.77
N ILE A 59 -7.62 1.79 7.47
CA ILE A 59 -8.39 2.97 7.86
C ILE A 59 -9.67 2.50 8.55
N GLU A 60 -9.85 2.95 9.79
CA GLU A 60 -11.07 2.75 10.57
C GLU A 60 -11.67 4.11 10.94
N GLY A 61 -12.98 4.13 11.15
CA GLY A 61 -13.69 5.36 11.49
C GLY A 61 -15.16 5.15 11.76
N LYS A 62 -15.83 6.24 12.14
CA LYS A 62 -17.27 6.27 12.42
C LYS A 62 -17.94 7.31 11.53
N LEU A 63 -18.93 6.85 10.78
CA LEU A 63 -19.82 7.68 9.98
C LEU A 63 -20.94 8.21 10.89
N THR A 64 -20.98 9.54 11.06
CA THR A 64 -22.01 10.22 11.87
C THR A 64 -22.94 11.06 10.98
N LEU A 65 -24.23 11.03 11.31
CA LEU A 65 -25.23 11.90 10.68
C LEU A 65 -25.41 13.16 11.53
N ASN A 66 -25.31 14.32 10.90
CA ASN A 66 -25.67 15.59 11.52
C ASN A 66 -27.19 15.85 11.34
N GLY A 67 -28.00 15.27 12.22
CA GLY A 67 -29.45 15.54 12.33
C GLY A 67 -30.37 14.32 12.25
N ASP A 68 -31.64 14.51 12.61
CA ASP A 68 -32.69 13.48 12.68
C ASP A 68 -33.22 13.05 11.29
N LEU A 69 -32.32 12.58 10.41
CA LEU A 69 -32.72 11.91 9.18
C LEU A 69 -33.17 10.48 9.50
N ILE A 70 -34.46 10.33 9.82
CA ILE A 70 -35.15 9.04 9.94
C ILE A 70 -35.26 8.40 8.54
N GLY A 71 -34.18 7.72 8.14
CA GLY A 71 -33.95 7.19 6.80
C GLY A 71 -33.30 8.22 5.86
N PRO A 72 -32.46 7.81 4.88
CA PRO A 72 -32.27 6.46 4.36
C PRO A 72 -31.02 5.74 4.89
N ARG A 73 -30.86 4.47 4.46
CA ARG A 73 -29.68 3.62 4.71
C ARG A 73 -28.42 4.27 4.12
N MET A 74 -27.41 4.58 4.95
CA MET A 74 -26.18 5.22 4.46
C MET A 74 -25.37 4.26 3.60
N VAL A 75 -25.03 4.71 2.39
CA VAL A 75 -24.23 3.96 1.42
C VAL A 75 -22.92 4.71 1.21
N MET A 76 -21.80 4.00 1.35
CA MET A 76 -20.53 4.50 0.83
C MET A 76 -20.44 4.21 -0.66
N GLY A 77 -20.04 5.23 -1.44
CA GLY A 77 -19.81 5.08 -2.87
C GLY A 77 -18.62 4.15 -3.18
N ASN A 78 -18.55 3.66 -4.41
CA ASN A 78 -17.39 2.92 -4.89
C ASN A 78 -16.12 3.75 -4.69
N ASN A 79 -15.04 3.12 -4.21
CA ASN A 79 -13.75 3.75 -3.91
C ASN A 79 -13.78 4.90 -2.89
N CYS A 80 -14.80 4.92 -2.01
CA CYS A 80 -15.05 6.00 -1.04
C CYS A 80 -13.84 6.46 -0.23
N VAL A 81 -12.93 5.56 0.16
CA VAL A 81 -11.78 5.92 1.00
C VAL A 81 -10.70 6.65 0.22
N ALA A 82 -10.43 6.29 -1.04
CA ALA A 82 -9.50 7.03 -1.88
C ALA A 82 -10.00 8.47 -2.14
N PHE A 83 -11.32 8.70 -2.15
CA PHE A 83 -11.90 10.04 -2.22
C PHE A 83 -11.75 10.88 -0.95
N MET A 84 -11.27 10.31 0.17
CA MET A 84 -10.90 11.09 1.36
C MET A 84 -9.55 11.82 1.21
N PHE A 85 -8.73 11.43 0.23
CA PHE A 85 -7.39 11.97 0.01
C PHE A 85 -7.35 12.85 -1.25
N ASP A 86 -6.98 14.13 -1.07
CA ASP A 86 -6.67 15.04 -2.19
C ASP A 86 -5.31 14.69 -2.82
N GLU A 87 -4.32 14.34 -1.98
CA GLU A 87 -2.98 13.96 -2.40
C GLU A 87 -2.45 12.81 -1.55
N ILE A 88 -1.69 11.91 -2.17
CA ILE A 88 -0.83 10.93 -1.52
C ILE A 88 0.57 11.03 -2.13
N ARG A 89 1.59 11.01 -1.29
CA ARG A 89 3.01 11.16 -1.65
C ARG A 89 3.80 10.08 -0.94
N TYR A 90 4.72 9.45 -1.65
CA TYR A 90 5.64 8.47 -1.10
C TYR A 90 7.07 9.01 -1.17
N GLU A 91 7.76 8.99 -0.03
CA GLU A 91 9.11 9.55 0.12
C GLU A 91 10.05 8.51 0.71
N LEU A 92 11.23 8.35 0.09
CA LEU A 92 12.34 7.55 0.61
C LEU A 92 13.51 8.51 0.87
N ASP A 93 14.03 8.53 2.11
CA ASP A 93 15.07 9.48 2.56
C ASP A 93 14.81 10.96 2.24
N GLY A 94 13.52 11.36 2.20
CA GLY A 94 13.09 12.72 1.86
C GLY A 94 13.05 13.04 0.36
N VAL A 95 13.33 12.05 -0.51
CA VAL A 95 13.15 12.14 -1.97
C VAL A 95 11.76 11.63 -2.33
N GLU A 96 10.99 12.42 -3.09
CA GLU A 96 9.71 11.99 -3.66
C GLU A 96 9.96 10.91 -4.72
N ILE A 97 9.44 9.69 -4.49
CA ILE A 97 9.50 8.59 -5.46
C ILE A 97 8.24 8.59 -6.33
N ASP A 98 7.08 8.82 -5.70
CA ASP A 98 5.78 8.90 -6.37
C ASP A 98 4.84 9.86 -5.65
N ARG A 99 3.92 10.45 -6.41
CA ARG A 99 2.93 11.42 -5.93
C ARG A 99 1.70 11.38 -6.83
N ASN A 100 0.55 11.14 -6.21
CA ASN A 100 -0.74 11.12 -6.90
C ASN A 100 -1.69 12.17 -6.30
N ARG A 101 -2.36 12.94 -7.19
CA ARG A 101 -3.35 13.97 -6.85
C ARG A 101 -4.74 13.58 -7.35
N ASN A 102 -5.77 14.02 -6.65
CA ASN A 102 -7.15 13.59 -6.84
C ASN A 102 -7.25 12.06 -6.71
N VAL A 103 -6.70 11.51 -5.62
CA VAL A 103 -6.42 10.07 -5.44
C VAL A 103 -7.62 9.20 -5.76
N GLY A 104 -8.82 9.58 -5.31
CA GLY A 104 -10.07 8.88 -5.64
C GLY A 104 -10.43 8.89 -7.13
N ILE A 105 -10.19 9.98 -7.86
CA ILE A 105 -10.47 10.05 -9.31
C ILE A 105 -9.49 9.18 -10.10
N THR A 106 -8.19 9.34 -9.83
CA THR A 106 -7.12 8.64 -10.58
C THR A 106 -7.17 7.13 -10.35
N SER A 107 -7.29 6.68 -9.10
CA SER A 107 -7.45 5.26 -8.78
C SER A 107 -8.75 4.68 -9.33
N THR A 108 -9.87 5.44 -9.36
CA THR A 108 -11.12 4.95 -9.97
C THR A 108 -10.99 4.74 -11.49
N LEU A 109 -10.39 5.69 -12.21
CA LEU A 109 -10.19 5.58 -13.66
C LEU A 109 -9.23 4.42 -13.99
N LYS A 110 -8.10 4.34 -13.28
CA LYS A 110 -7.14 3.23 -13.36
C LYS A 110 -7.85 1.90 -13.13
N ASN A 111 -8.52 1.73 -12.00
CA ASN A 111 -9.19 0.49 -11.64
C ASN A 111 -10.24 0.03 -12.66
N TYR A 112 -11.03 0.94 -13.24
CA TYR A 112 -11.98 0.56 -14.30
C TYR A 112 -11.31 0.12 -15.62
N THR A 113 -10.05 0.50 -15.86
CA THR A 113 -9.31 0.16 -17.08
C THR A 113 -8.34 -1.00 -16.92
N THR A 114 -7.81 -1.25 -15.71
CA THR A 114 -6.76 -2.25 -15.46
C THR A 114 -7.19 -3.44 -14.60
N LEU A 115 -8.28 -3.36 -13.81
CA LEU A 115 -8.65 -4.48 -12.94
C LEU A 115 -9.25 -5.65 -13.71
N LEU A 116 -8.63 -6.81 -13.52
CA LEU A 116 -9.25 -8.10 -13.81
C LEU A 116 -10.40 -8.38 -12.81
N PRO A 117 -11.46 -9.10 -13.21
CA PRO A 117 -12.59 -9.42 -12.33
C PRO A 117 -12.18 -10.05 -10.98
N ASP A 118 -11.20 -10.95 -11.00
CA ASP A 118 -10.69 -11.62 -9.80
C ASP A 118 -10.00 -10.65 -8.83
N ARG A 119 -9.29 -9.63 -9.36
CA ARG A 119 -8.68 -8.57 -8.54
C ARG A 119 -9.74 -7.62 -7.98
N ALA A 120 -10.80 -7.33 -8.73
CA ALA A 120 -11.91 -6.50 -8.24
C ALA A 120 -12.61 -7.12 -7.02
N LEU A 121 -12.80 -8.44 -7.00
CA LEU A 121 -13.34 -9.19 -5.85
C LEU A 121 -12.45 -9.07 -4.59
N ILE A 122 -11.13 -9.04 -4.75
CA ILE A 122 -10.19 -8.89 -3.63
C ILE A 122 -10.25 -7.46 -3.07
N LEU A 123 -10.47 -6.46 -3.92
CA LEU A 123 -10.53 -5.05 -3.53
C LEU A 123 -11.86 -4.60 -2.89
N THR A 124 -12.82 -5.48 -2.67
CA THR A 124 -14.04 -5.16 -1.88
C THR A 124 -13.70 -4.60 -0.49
N ASN A 125 -12.61 -5.07 0.14
CA ASN A 125 -12.13 -4.55 1.42
C ASN A 125 -11.43 -3.18 1.32
N ALA A 126 -11.07 -2.73 0.12
CA ALA A 126 -10.61 -1.37 -0.15
C ALA A 126 -11.78 -0.40 -0.46
N GLY A 127 -13.02 -0.89 -0.41
CA GLY A 127 -14.21 -0.14 -0.84
C GLY A 127 -14.41 -0.14 -2.36
N TRP A 128 -13.69 -1.01 -3.10
CA TRP A 128 -13.94 -1.23 -4.52
C TRP A 128 -15.08 -2.25 -4.70
N ASP A 129 -16.30 -1.76 -4.87
CA ASP A 129 -17.48 -2.61 -5.04
C ASP A 129 -18.34 -2.10 -6.20
N ILE A 130 -18.29 -2.86 -7.31
CA ILE A 130 -19.02 -2.56 -8.55
C ILE A 130 -20.46 -3.13 -8.48
N ALA A 131 -20.72 -4.11 -7.60
CA ALA A 131 -21.96 -4.89 -7.60
C ALA A 131 -22.86 -4.60 -6.39
N TYR A 132 -22.27 -4.30 -5.23
CA TYR A 132 -22.99 -4.06 -3.98
C TYR A 132 -22.64 -2.69 -3.40
N GLN A 133 -23.68 -1.94 -3.06
CA GLN A 133 -23.50 -0.71 -2.29
C GLN A 133 -23.20 -1.08 -0.84
N ARG A 134 -21.95 -0.87 -0.40
CA ARG A 134 -21.54 -1.17 0.98
C ARG A 134 -22.27 -0.21 1.92
N VAL A 135 -23.26 -0.75 2.62
CA VAL A 135 -23.98 -0.04 3.68
C VAL A 135 -23.12 -0.03 4.92
N VAL A 136 -22.93 1.15 5.49
CA VAL A 136 -22.23 1.35 6.75
C VAL A 136 -23.23 1.88 7.77
N GLU A 137 -23.42 1.15 8.86
CA GLU A 137 -24.22 1.56 10.00
C GLU A 137 -23.29 1.96 11.14
N GLY A 138 -22.91 3.23 11.17
CA GLY A 138 -21.97 3.78 12.14
C GLY A 138 -20.51 3.48 11.79
N ASP A 139 -19.98 2.38 12.31
CA ASP A 139 -18.53 2.12 12.30
C ASP A 139 -18.08 1.38 11.01
N PHE A 140 -16.90 1.71 10.49
CA PHE A 140 -16.32 1.10 9.29
C PHE A 140 -14.83 0.82 9.44
N ASN A 141 -14.35 -0.16 8.68
CA ASN A 141 -12.94 -0.34 8.38
C ASN A 141 -12.71 -0.76 6.92
N PHE A 142 -11.54 -0.40 6.40
CA PHE A 142 -11.07 -0.69 5.06
C PHE A 142 -9.55 -0.96 5.05
N CYS A 143 -9.12 -1.83 4.15
CA CYS A 143 -7.71 -2.08 3.84
C CYS A 143 -7.49 -1.72 2.37
N ILE A 144 -6.75 -0.65 2.09
CA ILE A 144 -6.54 -0.12 0.73
C ILE A 144 -5.09 -0.40 0.31
N PRO A 145 -4.83 -1.32 -0.63
CA PRO A 145 -3.47 -1.58 -1.12
C PRO A 145 -2.80 -0.34 -1.70
N LEU A 146 -1.50 -0.14 -1.44
CA LEU A 146 -0.80 1.03 -2.00
C LEU A 146 -0.70 0.98 -3.52
N ASN A 147 -0.59 -0.21 -4.11
CA ASN A 147 -0.64 -0.42 -5.57
C ASN A 147 -1.96 0.03 -6.23
N MET A 148 -3.05 0.20 -5.48
CA MET A 148 -4.29 0.80 -5.96
C MET A 148 -4.22 2.33 -6.05
N LEU A 149 -3.38 2.98 -5.22
CA LEU A 149 -3.31 4.43 -5.04
C LEU A 149 -2.08 5.06 -5.71
N LEU A 150 -0.97 4.34 -5.79
CA LEU A 150 0.34 4.80 -6.26
C LEU A 150 0.79 3.91 -7.43
N GLY A 151 1.48 4.51 -8.39
CA GLY A 151 1.96 3.82 -9.59
C GLY A 151 3.20 2.98 -9.29
N PHE A 152 4.17 3.54 -8.55
CA PHE A 152 5.42 2.81 -8.25
C PHE A 152 5.17 1.50 -7.47
N SER A 153 4.11 1.46 -6.67
CA SER A 153 3.72 0.28 -5.91
C SER A 153 3.15 -0.86 -6.78
N GLU A 154 2.78 -0.62 -8.04
CA GLU A 154 2.40 -1.71 -8.96
C GLU A 154 3.61 -2.48 -9.48
N ASP A 155 4.64 -1.77 -9.94
CA ASP A 155 5.76 -2.35 -10.70
C ASP A 155 6.87 -2.95 -9.83
N VAL A 156 6.98 -2.57 -8.54
CA VAL A 156 8.05 -3.04 -7.65
C VAL A 156 7.69 -4.41 -7.03
N THR A 157 7.94 -5.47 -7.80
CA THR A 157 7.83 -6.87 -7.36
C THR A 157 9.20 -7.46 -7.00
N ILE A 158 9.87 -6.89 -6.00
CA ILE A 158 11.27 -7.09 -5.62
C ILE A 158 12.25 -6.31 -6.51
N PHE A 159 12.56 -5.09 -6.06
CA PHE A 159 13.91 -4.53 -6.10
C PHE A 159 14.33 -4.26 -4.65
N ASP A 160 15.63 -4.25 -4.36
CA ASP A 160 16.13 -3.80 -3.06
C ASP A 160 15.62 -2.35 -2.79
N ASP A 161 15.25 -2.08 -1.53
CA ASP A 161 14.73 -0.80 -0.97
C ASP A 161 13.24 -0.37 -1.23
N CYS A 162 12.30 -0.87 -0.40
CA CYS A 162 11.45 -0.07 0.55
C CYS A 162 10.21 0.80 0.08
N ILE A 163 9.02 0.93 0.73
CA ILE A 163 8.35 0.50 2.00
C ILE A 163 6.78 0.48 1.93
N ILE A 164 6.07 -0.34 2.76
CA ILE A 164 4.97 -0.05 3.78
C ILE A 164 4.25 -1.38 4.21
N HIS A 165 3.49 -1.39 5.32
CA HIS A 165 2.71 -2.52 5.91
C HIS A 165 3.31 -3.91 5.69
N ASP A 166 4.25 -4.23 6.58
CA ASP A 166 5.49 -4.82 6.10
C ASP A 166 5.39 -6.31 5.72
N ARG A 167 6.48 -6.82 5.14
CA ARG A 167 6.86 -8.21 5.17
C ARG A 167 8.36 -8.32 5.42
N VAL A 168 8.76 -8.10 6.69
CA VAL A 168 10.14 -8.15 7.17
C VAL A 168 10.87 -9.40 6.73
N VAL A 169 11.93 -9.16 5.96
CA VAL A 169 12.91 -10.17 5.57
C VAL A 169 14.01 -10.20 6.61
N GLU A 170 14.04 -11.23 7.47
CA GLU A 170 15.23 -11.47 8.30
C GLU A 170 16.41 -11.85 7.41
N TYR A 171 17.41 -10.96 7.33
CA TYR A 171 18.63 -11.17 6.57
C TYR A 171 19.75 -11.66 7.50
N SER A 172 20.42 -12.76 7.16
CA SER A 172 21.48 -13.34 8.00
C SER A 172 22.82 -12.61 7.83
N PRO A 173 23.42 -12.03 8.88
CA PRO A 173 24.70 -11.30 8.77
C PRO A 173 25.95 -12.20 8.86
N LEU A 174 25.81 -13.54 8.76
CA LEU A 174 26.87 -14.50 9.08
C LEU A 174 27.32 -15.43 7.93
N THR A 175 27.81 -14.85 6.83
CA THR A 175 28.77 -15.54 5.92
C THR A 175 29.93 -14.65 5.47
N ASN A 176 30.39 -13.74 6.32
CA ASN A 176 31.67 -13.05 6.15
C ASN A 176 32.85 -14.01 6.43
N VAL A 177 33.03 -15.02 5.56
CA VAL A 177 34.21 -15.91 5.53
C VAL A 177 34.70 -16.06 4.09
N VAL A 178 35.56 -15.11 3.68
CA VAL A 178 36.46 -15.34 2.56
C VAL A 178 37.44 -16.45 2.95
N ARG A 179 37.27 -17.64 2.39
CA ARG A 179 38.30 -18.70 2.38
C ARG A 179 38.43 -19.28 0.97
N ARG A 180 39.27 -18.64 0.15
CA ARG A 180 39.87 -19.34 -0.98
C ARG A 180 41.06 -20.14 -0.46
N VAL A 181 40.91 -21.45 -0.39
CA VAL A 181 42.02 -22.37 -0.10
C VAL A 181 42.82 -22.57 -1.39
N THR A 182 44.07 -22.10 -1.37
CA THR A 182 45.20 -22.53 -2.21
C THR A 182 46.45 -22.37 -1.36
#